data_AF-A0A9J7MQJ5-F1
#
_entry.id   AF-A0A9J7MQJ5-F1
#
_cell.length_a   1.000
_cell.length_b   1.000
_cell.length_c   1.000
_cell.angle_alpha   90.00
_cell.angle_beta   90.00
_cell.angle_gamma   90.00
#
_symmetry.space_group_name_H-M   'P 1'
#
loop_
_entity.id
_entity.type
_entity.pdbx_description
1 polymer ?
#
loop_
_entity_poly.entity_id
_entity_poly.type
_entity_poly.pdbx_seq_one_letter_code
_entity_poly.pdbx_strand_id
1 'polypeptide(L)'
;MRNARITRLNQFNKKETCFSKVPIPQCPEGYTKTESEPRELEFHCVPTELESTKRLIKLHKTKPLEKMASKRTDRIEEIEAELECQQL
;
A
#
# COMPACT_ATOMS: atom_id res chain seq x y z
N MET A 1 -2.53 11.15 1.40
CA MET A 1 -2.50 9.99 0.48
C MET A 1 -1.24 9.18 0.70
N ARG A 2 -1.34 7.84 0.66
CA ARG A 2 -0.23 6.90 0.86
C ARG A 2 -0.40 5.69 -0.05
N ASN A 3 0.68 5.02 -0.42
CA ASN A 3 0.57 3.76 -1.14
C ASN A 3 -0.09 2.71 -0.24
N ALA A 4 -1.05 1.97 -0.78
CA ALA A 4 -1.60 0.80 -0.11
C ALA A 4 -0.50 -0.26 0.03
N ARG A 5 -0.53 -1.00 1.14
CA ARG A 5 0.47 -2.04 1.44
C ARG A 5 -0.20 -3.33 1.85
N ILE A 6 0.14 -4.42 1.18
CA ILE A 6 -0.35 -5.77 1.47
C ILE A 6 0.85 -6.67 1.74
N THR A 7 0.73 -7.59 2.70
CA THR A 7 1.75 -8.62 2.97
C THR A 7 1.14 -9.99 2.74
N ARG A 8 1.86 -10.86 2.03
CA ARG A 8 1.40 -12.22 1.71
C ARG A 8 2.55 -13.20 1.58
N LEU A 9 2.22 -14.46 1.30
CA LEU A 9 3.17 -15.47 0.84
C LEU A 9 3.17 -15.52 -0.68
N ASN A 10 4.35 -15.63 -1.29
CA ASN A 10 4.50 -15.88 -2.71
C ASN A 10 4.39 -17.39 -3.03
N GLN A 11 4.52 -17.75 -4.31
CA GLN A 11 4.48 -19.15 -4.77
C GLN A 11 5.53 -20.09 -4.15
N PHE A 12 6.54 -19.55 -3.46
CA PHE A 12 7.59 -20.29 -2.77
C PHE A 12 7.41 -20.28 -1.25
N ASN A 13 6.23 -19.93 -0.74
CA ASN A 13 5.93 -19.76 0.70
C ASN A 13 6.84 -18.73 1.41
N LYS A 14 7.39 -17.76 0.67
CA LYS A 14 8.18 -16.66 1.25
C LYS A 14 7.32 -15.41 1.39
N LYS A 15 7.52 -14.67 2.48
CA LYS A 15 6.81 -13.40 2.72
C LYS A 15 7.24 -12.33 1.73
N GLU A 16 6.28 -11.74 1.04
CA GLU A 16 6.47 -10.55 0.21
C GLU A 16 5.54 -9.42 0.65
N THR A 17 6.00 -8.20 0.43
CA THR A 17 5.25 -6.98 0.68
C THR A 17 5.01 -6.30 -0.65
N CYS A 18 3.75 -6.02 -0.94
CA CYS A 18 3.31 -5.37 -2.16
C CYS A 18 2.90 -3.93 -1.84
N PHE A 19 3.36 -2.99 -2.65
CA PHE A 19 2.99 -1.58 -2.57
C PHE A 19 2.21 -1.20 -3.82
N SER A 20 1.11 -0.47 -3.67
CA SER A 20 0.38 0.05 -4.82
C SER A 20 1.30 0.97 -5.63
N LYS A 21 1.13 1.00 -6.96
CA LYS A 21 1.91 1.88 -7.83
C LYS A 21 1.52 3.34 -7.68
N VAL A 22 0.26 3.60 -7.32
CA VAL A 22 -0.29 4.92 -7.04
C VAL A 22 -0.72 5.04 -5.57
N PRO A 23 -0.54 6.21 -4.94
CA PRO A 23 -1.05 6.44 -3.60
C PRO A 23 -2.58 6.62 -3.61
N ILE A 24 -3.23 6.23 -2.52
CA ILE A 24 -4.67 6.41 -2.31
C ILE A 24 -4.95 7.23 -1.03
N PRO A 25 -6.14 7.84 -0.92
CA PRO A 25 -6.67 8.34 0.34
C PRO A 25 -6.68 7.25 1.41
N GLN A 26 -6.19 7.61 2.59
CA GLN A 26 -6.19 6.77 3.79
C GLN A 26 -6.27 7.71 4.99
N CYS A 27 -7.05 7.34 5.99
CA CYS A 27 -7.20 8.09 7.21
C CYS A 27 -5.88 8.17 7.98
N PRO A 28 -5.58 9.32 8.59
CA PRO A 28 -4.49 9.43 9.54
C PRO A 28 -4.69 8.49 10.74
N GLU A 29 -3.61 8.19 11.45
CA GLU A 29 -3.70 7.41 12.69
C GLU A 29 -4.58 8.17 13.71
N GLY A 30 -5.53 7.48 14.35
CA GLY A 30 -6.48 8.07 15.31
C GLY A 30 -7.78 8.62 14.71
N TYR A 31 -7.96 8.57 13.39
CA TYR A 31 -9.21 8.93 12.71
C TYR A 31 -10.00 7.69 12.35
N THR A 32 -11.33 7.82 12.27
CA THR A 32 -12.23 6.77 11.79
C THR A 32 -12.73 7.12 10.39
N LYS A 33 -12.75 6.14 9.48
CA LYS A 33 -13.31 6.32 8.14
C LYS A 33 -14.83 6.50 8.20
N THR A 34 -15.34 7.52 7.53
CA THR A 34 -16.79 7.79 7.41
C THR A 34 -17.31 7.46 6.01
N GLU A 35 -16.45 7.57 5.00
CA GLU A 35 -16.75 7.21 3.61
C GLU A 35 -15.57 6.47 2.99
N SER A 36 -15.87 5.44 2.19
CA SER A 36 -14.88 4.69 1.42
C SER A 36 -15.45 4.17 0.11
N GLU A 37 -14.60 4.03 -0.89
CA GLU A 37 -14.95 3.43 -2.18
C GLU A 37 -13.97 2.31 -2.55
N PRO A 38 -14.42 1.23 -3.22
CA PRO A 38 -13.52 0.24 -3.79
C PRO A 38 -12.74 0.85 -4.96
N ARG A 39 -11.42 0.61 -4.99
CA ARG A 39 -10.56 0.97 -6.11
C ARG A 39 -9.68 -0.19 -6.52
N GLU A 40 -9.70 -0.49 -7.81
CA GLU A 40 -8.74 -1.41 -8.41
C GLU A 40 -7.36 -0.74 -8.50
N LEU A 41 -6.35 -1.37 -7.90
CA LEU A 41 -4.98 -0.86 -7.85
C LEU A 41 -3.98 -1.89 -8.37
N GLU A 42 -3.00 -1.37 -9.12
CA GLU A 42 -1.80 -2.13 -9.49
C GLU A 42 -0.78 -2.13 -8.35
N PHE A 43 -0.15 -3.28 -8.12
CA PHE A 43 0.85 -3.48 -7.06
C PHE A 43 2.17 -3.99 -7.62
N HIS A 44 3.27 -3.56 -6.98
CA HIS A 44 4.60 -4.13 -7.14
C HIS A 44 5.01 -4.85 -5.84
N CYS A 45 5.43 -6.10 -5.94
CA CYS A 45 5.77 -6.95 -4.81
C CYS A 45 7.29 -7.14 -4.68
N VAL A 46 7.78 -7.03 -3.45
CA VAL A 46 9.20 -7.23 -3.11
C VAL A 46 9.33 -8.14 -1.89
N PRO A 47 10.38 -8.97 -1.78
CA PRO A 47 10.59 -9.82 -0.62
C PRO A 47 10.65 -9.00 0.69
N THR A 48 9.93 -9.45 1.71
CA THR A 48 9.74 -8.70 2.96
C THR A 48 11.03 -8.59 3.79
N GLU A 49 11.90 -9.59 3.67
CA GLU A 49 13.13 -9.71 4.45
C GLU A 49 14.23 -8.71 4.05
N LEU A 50 14.13 -8.10 2.85
CA LEU A 50 15.12 -7.14 2.38
C LEU A 50 15.09 -5.84 3.19
N GLU A 51 16.27 -5.33 3.54
CA GLU A 51 16.41 -4.04 4.23
C GLU A 51 15.80 -2.88 3.44
N SER A 52 15.87 -2.93 2.11
CA SER A 52 15.21 -1.96 1.23
C SER A 52 13.68 -1.97 1.40
N THR A 53 13.08 -3.16 1.56
CA THR A 53 11.65 -3.32 1.81
C THR A 53 11.27 -2.78 3.19
N LYS A 54 12.07 -3.07 4.23
CA LYS A 54 11.85 -2.50 5.58
C LYS A 54 11.86 -0.97 5.56
N ARG A 55 12.77 -0.35 4.78
CA ARG A 55 12.79 1.10 4.57
C ARG A 55 11.54 1.60 3.87
N LEU A 56 11.06 0.90 2.84
CA LEU A 56 9.82 1.23 2.16
C LEU A 56 8.61 1.15 3.10
N ILE A 57 8.56 0.14 3.97
CA ILE A 57 7.53 -0.05 5.00
C ILE A 57 7.47 1.12 5.99
N LYS A 58 8.60 1.77 6.28
CA LYS A 58 8.58 3.00 7.10
C LYS A 58 8.14 4.20 6.28
N LEU A 59 8.63 4.29 5.05
CA LEU A 59 8.46 5.46 4.20
C LEU A 59 7.02 5.64 3.68
N HIS A 60 6.33 4.56 3.31
CA HIS A 60 4.95 4.66 2.79
C HIS A 60 3.96 5.27 3.80
N LYS A 61 4.24 5.12 5.11
CA LYS A 61 3.43 5.73 6.17
C LYS A 61 3.51 7.24 6.20
N THR A 62 4.66 7.79 5.81
CA THR A 62 4.95 9.23 5.93
C THR A 62 4.81 9.97 4.61
N LYS A 63 5.03 9.30 3.48
CA LYS A 63 4.95 9.93 2.15
C LYS A 63 4.68 8.91 1.03
N PRO A 64 4.16 9.37 -0.12
CA PRO A 64 4.05 8.55 -1.32
C PRO A 64 5.39 7.97 -1.78
N LEU A 65 5.35 6.75 -2.29
CA LEU A 65 6.46 6.04 -2.89
C LEU A 65 6.48 6.24 -4.41
N GLU A 66 6.85 7.43 -4.87
CA GLU A 66 6.82 7.82 -6.30
C GLU A 66 7.52 6.81 -7.22
N LYS A 67 8.62 6.20 -6.74
CA LYS A 67 9.36 5.18 -7.47
C LYS A 67 8.58 3.89 -7.78
N MET A 68 7.38 3.70 -7.21
CA MET A 68 6.52 2.55 -7.51
C MET A 68 5.80 2.72 -8.86
N ALA A 69 5.51 3.95 -9.30
CA ALA A 69 4.79 4.20 -10.54
C ALA A 69 5.47 3.60 -11.78
N SER A 70 6.81 3.59 -11.80
CA SER A 70 7.63 3.03 -12.87
C SER A 70 7.96 1.54 -12.72
N LYS A 71 7.46 0.87 -11.67
CA LYS A 71 7.67 -0.56 -11.48
C LYS A 71 6.69 -1.38 -12.29
N ARG A 72 7.07 -2.63 -12.58
CA ARG A 72 6.16 -3.58 -13.21
C ARG A 72 4.98 -3.86 -12.27
N THR A 73 3.83 -4.14 -12.86
CA THR A 73 2.66 -4.61 -12.16
C THR A 73 2.81 -6.11 -11.92
N ASP A 74 2.94 -6.52 -10.65
CA ASP A 74 2.96 -7.94 -10.26
C ASP A 74 1.55 -8.44 -9.94
N ARG A 75 0.62 -7.53 -9.61
CA ARG A 75 -0.76 -7.86 -9.23
C ARG A 75 -1.68 -6.66 -9.42
N ILE A 76 -2.96 -6.97 -9.63
CA ILE A 76 -4.07 -6.03 -9.55
C ILE A 76 -4.99 -6.51 -8.43
N GLU A 77 -5.42 -5.61 -7.56
CA GLU A 77 -6.27 -5.92 -6.42
C GLU A 77 -7.17 -4.73 -6.06
N GLU A 78 -8.42 -5.03 -5.72
CA GLU A 78 -9.38 -4.05 -5.24
C GLU A 78 -9.14 -3.76 -3.75
N ILE A 79 -9.01 -2.48 -3.41
CA ILE A 79 -8.79 -1.99 -2.05
C ILE A 79 -9.74 -0.83 -1.76
N GLU A 80 -10.24 -0.76 -0.53
CA GLU A 80 -11.03 0.37 -0.06
C GLU A 80 -10.14 1.62 0.11
N ALA A 81 -10.44 2.67 -0.67
CA ALA A 81 -9.87 3.99 -0.48
C ALA A 81 -10.72 4.77 0.53
N GLU A 82 -10.11 5.29 1.58
CA GLU A 82 -10.79 6.00 2.67
C GLU A 82 -10.86 7.49 2.31
N LEU A 83 -11.98 7.91 1.73
CA LEU A 83 -12.16 9.24 1.15
C LEU A 83 -12.35 10.30 2.23
N GLU A 84 -13.15 9.97 3.25
CA GLU A 84 -13.48 10.87 4.36
C GLU A 84 -13.18 10.23 5.71
N CYS A 85 -12.69 11.07 6.62
CA CYS A 85 -12.21 10.66 7.93
C CYS A 85 -12.68 11.65 8.99
N GLN A 86 -13.14 11.13 10.14
CA GLN A 86 -13.55 11.93 11.29
C GLN A 86 -12.64 11.65 12.49
N GLN A 87 -12.27 12.72 13.20
CA GLN A 87 -11.53 12.60 14.45
C GLN A 87 -12.49 12.17 15.57
N LEU A 88 -12.08 11.16 16.34
CA LEU A 88 -12.78 10.72 17.55
C LEU A 88 -12.66 11.75 18.68
#